data_AF-A0A1F2QKQ1-F1
#
_entry.id   AF-A0A1F2QKQ1-F1
#
_cell.length_a   1.000
_cell.length_b   1.000
_cell.length_c   1.000
_cell.angle_alpha   90.00
_cell.angle_beta   90.00
_cell.angle_gamma   90.00
#
_symmetry.space_group_name_H-M   'P 1'
#
loop_
_entity.id
_entity.type
_entity.pdbx_description
1 polymer ?
#
loop_
_entity_poly.entity_id
_entity_poly.type
_entity_poly.pdbx_seq_one_letter_code
_entity_poly.pdbx_strand_id
1 'polypeptide(L)'
;MADTPVFRRRYSCRRFARTTLHRTMLEQVLEAAVWAPSAGNLQPWRFIVVTSDELKERLAAAAHQEFVAEAPVVIVVCAVPGESARRYGERGRSLYSLQDTAAATQNILLAAAELGLGSCWVGAFEERAAATALGLSPAWRPVALVPVGHPLETATARERRPMQDVVLFRSG
;
A
#
# COMPACT_ATOMS: atom_id res chain seq x y z
N MET A 1 2.49 20.44 -16.66
CA MET A 1 2.07 19.48 -15.62
C MET A 1 3.21 18.97 -14.73
N ALA A 2 4.48 19.29 -15.03
CA ALA A 2 5.66 18.79 -14.29
C ALA A 2 5.94 19.46 -12.92
N ASP A 3 5.28 20.57 -12.57
CA ASP A 3 5.63 21.34 -11.35
C ASP A 3 4.83 20.97 -10.09
N THR A 4 3.78 20.15 -10.20
CA THR A 4 3.00 19.77 -9.01
C THR A 4 3.65 18.57 -8.32
N PRO A 5 4.05 18.68 -7.04
CA PRO A 5 4.68 17.57 -6.33
C PRO A 5 3.79 16.32 -6.31
N VAL A 6 4.40 15.15 -6.43
CA VAL A 6 3.71 13.84 -6.45
C VAL A 6 2.69 13.68 -5.31
N PHE A 7 3.04 14.13 -4.10
CA PHE A 7 2.17 14.02 -2.92
C PHE A 7 0.89 14.85 -3.02
N ARG A 8 0.85 15.87 -3.90
CA ARG A 8 -0.36 16.65 -4.22
C ARG A 8 -1.15 16.07 -5.40
N ARG A 9 -0.48 15.40 -6.33
CA ARG A 9 -1.12 14.72 -7.48
C ARG A 9 -1.75 13.37 -7.10
N ARG A 10 -1.12 12.65 -6.17
CA ARG A 10 -1.60 11.33 -5.71
C ARG A 10 -2.96 11.45 -5.03
N TYR A 11 -3.90 10.60 -5.46
CA TYR A 11 -5.23 10.48 -4.89
C TYR A 11 -5.59 9.00 -4.71
N SER A 12 -6.73 8.71 -4.09
CA SER A 12 -7.25 7.33 -3.97
C SER A 12 -8.09 6.99 -5.19
N CYS A 13 -7.50 6.28 -6.14
CA CYS A 13 -8.18 5.81 -7.35
C CYS A 13 -8.95 4.51 -7.07
N ARG A 14 -10.22 4.46 -7.46
CA ARG A 14 -11.12 3.32 -7.26
C ARG A 14 -11.83 2.88 -8.54
N ARG A 15 -11.36 3.34 -9.71
CA ARG A 15 -11.87 2.91 -11.01
C ARG A 15 -10.70 2.71 -11.96
N PHE A 16 -10.57 1.51 -12.49
CA PHE A 16 -9.40 1.09 -13.25
C PHE A 16 -9.79 0.56 -14.63
N ALA A 17 -8.93 0.78 -15.62
CA ALA A 17 -9.03 0.10 -16.89
C ALA A 17 -8.63 -1.37 -16.68
N ARG A 18 -9.28 -2.28 -17.42
CA ARG A 18 -8.93 -3.71 -17.41
C ARG A 18 -7.62 -4.03 -18.12
N THR A 19 -6.97 -3.02 -18.72
CA THR A 19 -5.72 -3.17 -19.44
C THR A 19 -4.62 -3.65 -18.50
N THR A 20 -3.91 -4.71 -18.90
CA THR A 20 -2.77 -5.26 -18.16
C THR A 20 -1.67 -4.20 -18.01
N LEU A 21 -1.08 -4.13 -16.81
CA LEU A 21 0.08 -3.27 -16.56
C LEU A 21 1.34 -3.87 -17.20
N HIS A 22 2.17 -3.01 -17.78
CA HIS A 22 3.49 -3.45 -18.23
C HIS A 22 4.34 -3.88 -17.03
N ARG A 23 5.01 -5.04 -17.14
CA ARG A 23 5.79 -5.63 -16.04
C ARG A 23 6.80 -4.65 -15.45
N THR A 24 7.46 -3.86 -16.28
CA THR A 24 8.47 -2.88 -15.85
C THR A 24 7.89 -1.79 -14.96
N MET A 25 6.65 -1.34 -15.18
CA MET A 25 6.00 -0.36 -14.31
C MET A 25 5.73 -0.95 -12.93
N LEU A 26 5.27 -2.20 -12.88
CA LEU A 26 5.05 -2.90 -11.61
C LEU A 26 6.37 -3.11 -10.86
N GLU A 27 7.44 -3.47 -11.55
CA GLU A 27 8.78 -3.60 -10.96
C GLU A 27 9.28 -2.27 -10.36
N GLN A 28 9.09 -1.14 -11.05
CA GLN A 28 9.43 0.18 -10.52
C GLN A 28 8.63 0.55 -9.26
N VAL A 29 7.34 0.20 -9.21
CA VAL A 29 6.49 0.39 -8.02
C VAL A 29 6.98 -0.46 -6.85
N LEU A 30 7.34 -1.72 -7.10
CA LEU A 30 7.85 -2.64 -6.07
C LEU A 30 9.25 -2.24 -5.60
N GLU A 31 10.11 -1.78 -6.50
CA GLU A 31 11.43 -1.25 -6.16
C GLU A 31 11.30 -0.06 -5.20
N ALA A 32 10.39 0.87 -5.46
CA ALA A 32 10.11 1.97 -4.54
C ALA A 32 9.67 1.47 -3.15
N ALA A 33 8.89 0.39 -3.09
CA ALA A 33 8.49 -0.24 -1.82
C ALA A 33 9.70 -0.77 -1.03
N VAL A 34 10.64 -1.43 -1.72
CA VAL A 34 11.88 -1.98 -1.13
C VAL A 34 12.81 -0.87 -0.61
N TRP A 35 12.83 0.30 -1.26
CA TRP A 35 13.62 1.46 -0.85
C TRP A 35 13.03 2.24 0.33
N ALA A 36 11.92 1.79 0.93
CA ALA A 36 11.36 2.43 2.11
C ALA A 36 12.30 2.33 3.33
N PRO A 37 12.29 3.33 4.24
CA PRO A 37 13.01 3.21 5.50
C PRO A 37 12.45 2.07 6.35
N SER A 38 13.33 1.40 7.09
CA SER A 38 12.96 0.35 8.06
C SER A 38 13.74 0.47 9.35
N ALA A 39 13.05 0.26 10.48
CA ALA A 39 13.67 0.23 11.80
C ALA A 39 14.82 -0.80 11.85
N GLY A 40 16.05 -0.32 12.07
CA GLY A 40 17.24 -1.16 12.11
C GLY A 40 17.55 -1.87 10.78
N ASN A 41 16.99 -1.39 9.67
CA ASN A 41 17.04 -1.99 8.34
C ASN A 41 16.57 -3.46 8.32
N LEU A 42 15.62 -3.83 9.18
CA LEU A 42 15.15 -5.21 9.31
C LEU A 42 14.23 -5.64 8.16
N GLN A 43 13.60 -4.69 7.49
CA GLN A 43 12.73 -4.87 6.33
C GLN A 43 11.67 -5.98 6.57
N PRO A 44 10.87 -5.88 7.65
CA PRO A 44 9.97 -6.93 8.09
C PRO A 44 8.68 -6.99 7.25
N TRP A 45 8.83 -6.94 5.92
CA TRP A 45 7.74 -6.88 4.97
C TRP A 45 7.81 -8.00 3.94
N ARG A 46 6.65 -8.37 3.41
CA ARG A 46 6.49 -9.18 2.20
C ARG A 46 5.45 -8.51 1.30
N PHE A 47 5.71 -8.50 -0.01
CA PHE A 47 4.81 -7.94 -1.01
C PHE A 47 4.28 -9.08 -1.87
N ILE A 48 2.97 -9.31 -1.85
CA ILE A 48 2.32 -10.33 -2.65
C ILE A 48 1.63 -9.65 -3.82
N VAL A 49 2.05 -9.98 -5.03
CA VAL A 49 1.45 -9.46 -6.27
C VAL A 49 0.35 -10.40 -6.71
N VAL A 50 -0.89 -9.92 -6.72
CA VAL A 50 -2.06 -10.72 -7.10
C VAL A 50 -2.62 -10.21 -8.42
N THR A 51 -2.62 -11.09 -9.42
CA THR A 51 -3.20 -10.83 -10.75
C THR A 51 -4.35 -11.78 -11.11
N SER A 52 -4.52 -12.87 -10.34
CA SER A 52 -5.64 -13.80 -10.49
C SER A 52 -6.96 -13.12 -10.13
N ASP A 53 -7.93 -13.18 -11.04
CA ASP A 53 -9.28 -12.63 -10.80
C ASP A 53 -9.96 -13.29 -9.60
N GLU A 54 -9.87 -14.61 -9.46
CA GLU A 54 -10.40 -15.35 -8.30
C GLU A 54 -9.83 -14.84 -6.97
N LEU A 55 -8.50 -14.68 -6.89
CA LEU A 55 -7.86 -14.19 -5.66
C LEU A 55 -8.22 -12.72 -5.40
N LYS A 56 -8.29 -11.89 -6.45
CA LYS A 56 -8.70 -10.50 -6.34
C LYS A 56 -10.15 -10.36 -5.87
N GLU A 57 -11.07 -11.21 -6.33
CA GLU A 57 -12.45 -11.25 -5.85
C GLU A 57 -12.53 -11.62 -4.37
N ARG A 58 -11.75 -12.61 -3.92
CA ARG A 58 -11.68 -12.98 -2.50
C ARG A 58 -11.12 -11.85 -1.62
N LEU A 59 -10.13 -11.09 -2.13
CA LEU A 59 -9.61 -9.90 -1.46
C LEU A 59 -10.63 -8.76 -1.41
N ALA A 60 -11.37 -8.54 -2.50
CA ALA A 60 -12.45 -7.55 -2.56
C ALA A 60 -13.58 -7.90 -1.57
N ALA A 61 -13.94 -9.18 -1.46
CA ALA A 61 -14.89 -9.67 -0.48
C ALA A 61 -14.40 -9.44 0.96
N ALA A 62 -13.14 -9.74 1.27
CA ALA A 62 -12.53 -9.47 2.58
C ALA A 62 -12.51 -7.97 2.92
N ALA A 63 -12.43 -7.10 1.91
CA ALA A 63 -12.43 -5.64 2.07
C ALA A 63 -13.83 -5.00 2.02
N HIS A 64 -14.87 -5.78 1.68
CA HIS A 64 -16.20 -5.29 1.32
C HIS A 64 -16.17 -4.14 0.29
N GLN A 65 -15.25 -4.22 -0.67
CA GLN A 65 -14.94 -3.16 -1.63
C GLN A 65 -14.64 -3.74 -3.01
N GLU A 66 -15.65 -3.76 -3.89
CA GLU A 66 -15.60 -4.40 -5.21
C GLU A 66 -14.48 -3.87 -6.12
N PHE A 67 -14.17 -2.57 -6.03
CA PHE A 67 -13.12 -1.94 -6.86
C PHE A 67 -11.73 -2.55 -6.66
N VAL A 68 -11.49 -3.25 -5.54
CA VAL A 68 -10.24 -3.97 -5.31
C VAL A 68 -10.04 -5.02 -6.41
N ALA A 69 -11.10 -5.70 -6.85
CA ALA A 69 -11.02 -6.73 -7.88
C ALA A 69 -10.95 -6.18 -9.31
N GLU A 70 -11.46 -4.96 -9.53
CA GLU A 70 -11.43 -4.28 -10.82
C GLU A 70 -10.01 -3.91 -11.27
N ALA A 71 -9.09 -3.69 -10.32
CA ALA A 71 -7.70 -3.41 -10.65
C ALA A 71 -7.03 -4.61 -11.34
N PRO A 72 -6.17 -4.39 -12.35
CA PRO A 72 -5.42 -5.47 -13.00
C PRO A 72 -4.42 -6.13 -12.03
N VAL A 73 -3.96 -5.39 -11.00
CA VAL A 73 -3.05 -5.90 -9.97
C VAL A 73 -3.51 -5.44 -8.60
N VAL A 74 -3.44 -6.32 -7.61
CA VAL A 74 -3.53 -5.95 -6.18
C VAL A 74 -2.21 -6.33 -5.51
N ILE A 75 -1.51 -5.35 -4.96
CA ILE A 75 -0.32 -5.59 -4.13
C ILE A 75 -0.80 -5.71 -2.69
N VAL A 76 -0.60 -6.87 -2.07
CA VAL A 76 -0.86 -7.07 -0.64
C VAL A 76 0.43 -6.89 0.13
N VAL A 77 0.48 -5.84 0.94
CA VAL A 77 1.61 -5.54 1.81
C VAL A 77 1.39 -6.27 3.12
N CYS A 78 2.33 -7.14 3.48
CA CYS A 78 2.31 -7.89 4.72
C CYS A 78 3.45 -7.46 5.64
N ALA A 79 3.16 -7.33 6.93
CA ALA A 79 4.17 -7.27 7.97
C ALA A 79 4.57 -8.69 8.41
N VAL A 80 5.82 -8.87 8.83
CA VAL A 80 6.31 -10.07 9.52
C VAL A 80 6.76 -9.64 10.92
N PRO A 81 5.82 -9.48 11.88
CA PRO A 81 6.12 -8.84 13.16
C PRO A 81 7.22 -9.52 13.96
N GLY A 82 7.37 -10.84 13.80
CA GLY A 82 8.43 -11.61 14.44
C GLY A 82 9.84 -11.17 14.04
N GLU A 83 10.04 -10.71 12.81
CA GLU A 83 11.36 -10.23 12.33
C GLU A 83 11.77 -8.95 13.07
N SER A 84 10.84 -8.02 13.26
CA SER A 84 11.09 -6.80 14.04
C SER A 84 11.21 -7.09 15.54
N ALA A 85 10.39 -8.01 16.06
CA ALA A 85 10.40 -8.40 17.47
C ALA A 85 11.72 -8.98 17.94
N ARG A 86 12.46 -9.69 17.07
CA ARG A 86 13.78 -10.27 17.40
C ARG A 86 14.78 -9.23 17.89
N ARG A 87 14.69 -7.99 17.40
CA ARG A 87 15.60 -6.89 17.79
C ARG A 87 14.97 -5.91 18.77
N TYR A 88 13.68 -5.62 18.60
CA TYR A 88 13.02 -4.51 19.31
C TYR A 88 11.90 -4.97 20.25
N GLY A 89 11.79 -6.27 20.52
CA GLY A 89 10.78 -6.84 21.42
C GLY A 89 9.35 -6.52 21.00
N GLU A 90 8.47 -6.31 21.98
CA GLU A 90 7.05 -6.05 21.71
C GLU A 90 6.82 -4.78 20.89
N ARG A 91 7.66 -3.75 21.08
CA ARG A 91 7.56 -2.51 20.30
C ARG A 91 7.90 -2.73 18.82
N GLY A 92 8.86 -3.63 18.54
CA GLY A 92 9.14 -4.08 17.18
C GLY A 92 7.93 -4.76 16.53
N ARG A 93 7.30 -5.67 17.28
CA ARG A 93 6.13 -6.46 16.85
C ARG A 93 4.90 -5.61 16.56
N SER A 94 4.53 -4.73 17.50
CA SER A 94 3.24 -4.06 17.48
C SER A 94 3.27 -2.69 16.81
N LEU A 95 4.43 -2.05 16.72
CA LEU A 95 4.57 -0.70 16.16
C LEU A 95 5.51 -0.65 14.96
N TYR A 96 6.77 -1.06 15.11
CA TYR A 96 7.77 -0.79 14.07
C TYR A 96 7.49 -1.56 12.78
N SER A 97 7.07 -2.83 12.85
CA SER A 97 6.69 -3.56 11.64
C SER A 97 5.51 -2.92 10.89
N LEU A 98 4.61 -2.23 11.59
CA LEU A 98 3.51 -1.49 10.96
C LEU A 98 4.00 -0.17 10.34
N GLN A 99 4.91 0.54 11.01
CA GLN A 99 5.51 1.77 10.46
C GLN A 99 6.33 1.49 9.20
N ASP A 100 7.13 0.43 9.23
CA ASP A 100 7.96 -0.01 8.10
C ASP A 100 7.09 -0.34 6.87
N THR A 101 6.04 -1.14 7.06
CA THR A 101 5.10 -1.47 5.99
C THR A 101 4.26 -0.27 5.53
N ALA A 102 3.93 0.65 6.43
CA ALA A 102 3.23 1.88 6.07
C ALA A 102 4.09 2.80 5.20
N ALA A 103 5.37 2.93 5.50
CA ALA A 103 6.33 3.67 4.69
C ALA A 103 6.47 3.04 3.29
N ALA A 104 6.61 1.71 3.22
CA ALA A 104 6.65 0.98 1.96
C ALA A 104 5.37 1.16 1.13
N THR A 105 4.20 1.10 1.78
CA THR A 105 2.90 1.34 1.13
C THR A 105 2.82 2.76 0.59
N GLN A 106 3.29 3.77 1.32
CA GLN A 106 3.30 5.14 0.84
C GLN A 106 4.24 5.30 -0.38
N ASN A 107 5.40 4.65 -0.39
CA ASN A 107 6.28 4.64 -1.57
C ASN A 107 5.61 4.02 -2.79
N ILE A 108 4.91 2.89 -2.63
CA ILE A 108 4.10 2.26 -3.69
C ILE A 108 3.13 3.28 -4.31
N LEU A 109 2.39 4.01 -3.47
CA LEU A 109 1.39 4.97 -3.95
C LEU A 109 2.02 6.15 -4.69
N LEU A 110 3.16 6.65 -4.21
CA LEU A 110 3.87 7.76 -4.85
C LEU A 110 4.50 7.33 -6.18
N ALA A 111 5.14 6.16 -6.22
CA ALA A 111 5.71 5.61 -7.44
C ALA A 111 4.63 5.33 -8.50
N ALA A 112 3.50 4.75 -8.10
CA ALA A 112 2.36 4.57 -9.00
C ALA A 112 1.89 5.90 -9.59
N ALA A 113 1.74 6.94 -8.76
CA ALA A 113 1.32 8.26 -9.22
C ALA A 113 2.33 8.92 -10.18
N GLU A 114 3.63 8.74 -9.96
CA GLU A 114 4.68 9.24 -10.87
C GLU A 114 4.65 8.55 -12.22
N LEU A 115 4.35 7.25 -12.26
CA LEU A 115 4.19 6.48 -13.50
C LEU A 115 2.84 6.73 -14.20
N GLY A 116 2.00 7.61 -13.66
CA GLY A 116 0.66 7.89 -14.19
C GLY A 116 -0.37 6.79 -13.90
N LEU A 117 -0.07 5.89 -12.96
CA LEU A 117 -0.99 4.85 -12.51
C LEU A 117 -1.90 5.35 -11.37
N GLY A 118 -3.10 4.79 -11.33
CA GLY A 118 -4.01 4.91 -10.20
C GLY A 118 -3.69 3.87 -9.14
N SER A 119 -3.84 4.24 -7.87
CA SER A 119 -3.79 3.30 -6.75
C SER A 119 -4.63 3.77 -5.57
N CYS A 120 -4.96 2.86 -4.66
CA CYS A 120 -5.63 3.21 -3.41
C CYS A 120 -5.11 2.36 -2.25
N TRP A 121 -4.78 2.99 -1.12
CA TRP A 121 -4.56 2.28 0.12
C TRP A 121 -5.91 1.76 0.64
N VAL A 122 -6.07 0.44 0.74
CA VAL A 122 -7.20 -0.20 1.40
C VAL A 122 -6.72 -0.84 2.71
N GLY A 123 -7.03 -0.17 3.82
CA GLY A 123 -6.71 -0.63 5.18
C GLY A 123 -7.92 -1.17 5.93
N ALA A 124 -9.14 -0.93 5.41
CA ALA A 124 -10.38 -1.49 5.94
C ALA A 124 -10.67 -2.81 5.24
N PHE A 125 -10.27 -3.92 5.87
CA PHE A 125 -10.55 -5.27 5.43
C PHE A 125 -10.41 -6.25 6.60
N GLU A 126 -11.01 -7.43 6.48
CA GLU A 126 -10.83 -8.53 7.43
C GLU A 126 -9.45 -9.20 7.25
N GLU A 127 -8.52 -8.92 8.18
CA GLU A 127 -7.13 -9.43 8.12
C GLU A 127 -7.06 -10.95 7.95
N ARG A 128 -7.87 -11.70 8.70
CA ARG A 128 -7.92 -13.16 8.63
C ARG A 128 -8.44 -13.67 7.29
N ALA A 129 -9.51 -13.06 6.77
CA ALA A 129 -10.09 -13.45 5.50
C ALA A 129 -9.09 -13.21 4.35
N ALA A 130 -8.38 -12.08 4.35
CA ALA A 130 -7.33 -11.80 3.37
C ALA A 130 -6.14 -12.76 3.48
N ALA A 131 -5.70 -13.11 4.70
CA ALA A 131 -4.63 -14.08 4.90
C ALA A 131 -5.03 -15.48 4.42
N THR A 132 -6.25 -15.93 4.72
CA THR A 132 -6.81 -17.20 4.21
C THR A 132 -6.99 -17.17 2.69
N ALA A 133 -7.38 -16.03 2.12
CA ALA A 133 -7.50 -15.86 0.68
C ALA A 133 -6.21 -16.25 -0.05
N LEU A 134 -5.09 -15.79 0.48
CA LEU A 134 -3.77 -15.95 -0.11
C LEU A 134 -2.97 -17.14 0.44
N GLY A 135 -3.53 -17.93 1.35
CA GLY A 135 -2.83 -19.06 1.98
C GLY A 135 -1.57 -18.63 2.74
N LEU A 136 -1.61 -17.47 3.42
CA LEU A 136 -0.42 -16.92 4.07
C LEU A 136 -0.01 -17.71 5.30
N SER A 137 1.30 -17.68 5.57
CA SER A 137 1.84 -18.11 6.86
C SER A 137 1.18 -17.32 7.99
N PRO A 138 0.81 -17.96 9.13
CA PRO A 138 0.29 -17.25 10.32
C PRO A 138 1.25 -16.20 10.90
N ALA A 139 2.53 -16.25 10.52
CA ALA A 139 3.52 -15.26 10.92
C ALA A 139 3.43 -13.95 10.11
N TRP A 140 2.71 -13.96 8.99
CA TRP A 140 2.56 -12.82 8.09
C TRP A 140 1.19 -12.19 8.32
N ARG A 141 1.19 -10.87 8.47
CA ARG A 141 -0.03 -10.09 8.69
C ARG A 141 -0.25 -9.17 7.50
N PRO A 142 -1.29 -9.38 6.69
CA PRO A 142 -1.71 -8.39 5.71
C PRO A 142 -2.03 -7.07 6.44
N VAL A 143 -1.46 -5.96 5.98
CA VAL A 143 -1.68 -4.63 6.57
C VAL A 143 -2.27 -3.63 5.59
N ALA A 144 -2.08 -3.84 4.29
CA ALA A 144 -2.69 -3.03 3.24
C ALA A 144 -2.94 -3.87 1.99
N LEU A 145 -4.09 -3.64 1.37
CA LEU A 145 -4.32 -4.02 -0.03
C LEU A 145 -4.15 -2.76 -0.89
N VAL A 146 -3.40 -2.87 -1.97
CA VAL A 146 -3.14 -1.75 -2.88
C VAL A 146 -3.51 -2.19 -4.30
N PRO A 147 -4.78 -2.00 -4.72
CA PRO A 147 -5.13 -2.07 -6.13
C PRO A 147 -4.32 -1.04 -6.92
N VAL A 148 -3.76 -1.46 -8.06
CA VAL A 148 -2.97 -0.63 -8.98
C VAL A 148 -3.42 -0.90 -10.41
N GLY A 149 -3.61 0.15 -11.20
CA GLY A 149 -4.04 0.05 -12.59
C GLY A 149 -4.01 1.39 -13.32
N HIS A 150 -4.31 1.38 -14.62
CA HIS A 150 -4.55 2.63 -15.34
C HIS A 150 -5.87 3.26 -14.85
N PRO A 151 -5.87 4.53 -14.40
CA PRO A 151 -7.06 5.13 -13.82
C PRO A 151 -8.10 5.46 -14.90
N LEU A 152 -9.38 5.21 -14.61
CA LEU A 152 -10.53 5.68 -15.42
C LEU A 152 -11.20 6.92 -14.81
N GLU A 153 -10.49 7.57 -13.90
CA GLU A 153 -10.93 8.77 -13.23
C GLU A 153 -9.76 9.72 -13.03
N THR A 154 -10.08 10.97 -12.72
CA THR A 154 -9.10 12.01 -12.46
C THR A 154 -9.09 12.34 -10.98
N ALA A 155 -7.95 12.85 -10.52
CA ALA A 155 -7.80 13.30 -9.14
C ALA A 155 -8.84 14.37 -8.83
N THR A 156 -9.68 14.11 -7.83
CA THR A 156 -10.51 15.15 -7.22
C THR A 156 -9.74 15.77 -6.06
N ALA A 157 -9.68 17.11 -6.02
CA ALA A 157 -9.05 17.82 -4.92
C ALA A 157 -9.78 17.45 -3.62
N ARG A 158 -9.04 16.89 -2.66
CA ARG A 158 -9.54 16.67 -1.30
C ARG A 158 -8.87 17.65 -0.37
N GLU A 159 -9.68 18.39 0.37
CA GLU A 159 -9.20 19.31 1.37
C GLU A 159 -8.33 18.58 2.42
N ARG A 160 -7.34 19.31 2.93
CA ARG A 160 -6.50 18.88 4.05
C ARG A 160 -6.65 19.93 5.13
N ARG A 161 -6.49 19.51 6.38
CA ARG A 161 -6.41 20.46 7.49
C ARG A 161 -5.28 21.46 7.21
N PRO A 162 -5.49 22.75 7.48
CA PRO A 162 -4.42 23.74 7.48
C PRO A 162 -3.20 23.27 8.29
N MET A 163 -1.99 23.59 7.82
CA MET A 163 -0.75 23.15 8.47
C MET A 163 -0.68 23.61 9.94
N GLN A 164 -1.14 24.82 10.22
CA GLN A 164 -1.18 25.41 11.56
C GLN A 164 -2.05 24.63 12.57
N ASP A 165 -3.00 23.81 12.10
CA ASP A 165 -3.87 23.01 12.97
C ASP A 165 -3.20 21.70 13.41
N VAL A 166 -2.12 21.29 12.73
CA VAL A 166 -1.47 19.98 12.91
C VAL A 166 0.04 20.06 13.13
N VAL A 167 0.64 21.25 13.03
CA VAL A 167 2.08 21.47 13.24
C VAL A 167 2.30 22.43 14.41
N LEU A 168 3.04 21.96 15.42
CA LEU A 168 3.42 22.74 16.59
C LEU A 168 4.93 22.98 16.56
N PHE A 169 5.35 24.23 16.36
CA PHE A 169 6.75 24.62 16.51
C PHE A 169 7.11 24.74 18.00
N ARG A 170 8.26 24.19 18.39
CA ARG A 170 8.84 24.30 19.74
C ARG A 170 10.33 24.59 19.56
N SER A 171 10.74 25.80 19.92
CA SER A 171 12.14 26.22 20.01
C SER A 171 12.47 26.29 21.50
N GLY A 172 12.82 25.14 22.08
CA GLY A 172 13.46 25.07 23.40
C GLY A 172 14.94 25.41 23.29
#